data_AF-A0A0V0TKA5-F1
#
_entry.id   AF-A0A0V0TKA5-F1
#
_cell.length_a   1.000
_cell.length_b   1.000
_cell.length_c   1.000
_cell.angle_alpha   90.00
_cell.angle_beta   90.00
_cell.angle_gamma   90.00
#
_symmetry.space_group_name_H-M   'P 1'
#
loop_
_entity.id
_entity.type
_entity.pdbx_description
1 polymer ?
#
loop_
_entity_poly.entity_id
_entity_poly.type
_entity_poly.pdbx_seq_one_letter_code
_entity_poly.pdbx_strand_id
1 'polypeptide(L)'
;MLARLVPSSPNCDVPPLLGIFYAKFDSHLGPRILCQVPPDKQFIECDLFDTVSSFIITKSKLVDQLVKVDLADVKIIGCPKAIPGNQYDRNAYIFNVCFVVANTKTNDRDYVYEPLVEKLAKTLSAILTKLYNELNETGRSSIILGDHYQVHLALLDHRPSVPVVTSSMAPVLCTKVGKLLANCSDQVLRRLLPLINGFDSVSRLSSAAKVDIEITKQCLTDAAVAGVVSFVPALQYKRCYMVTPKIGTLYRDKALQQHLCQTVKLRGSEMPKFSDVFRMLCMLNPTLKLHEWSYSCAPKNYHVHEGKLIQYALLKGLIRQINAYPILLTNRNPKFDGSVSRIDCQQLDGGKSIEELSVNANVHCMTAEEVFEESPHVILIWK
;
A
#
# COMPACT_ATOMS: atom_id res chain seq x y z
N MET A 1 -44.35 -8.41 26.42
CA MET A 1 -44.66 -7.05 26.90
C MET A 1 -43.42 -6.18 26.77
N LEU A 2 -43.18 -5.59 25.60
CA LEU A 2 -42.16 -4.55 25.43
C LEU A 2 -42.89 -3.23 25.32
N ALA A 3 -42.75 -2.41 26.35
CA ALA A 3 -43.40 -1.12 26.49
C ALA A 3 -42.93 -0.20 25.34
N ARG A 4 -43.89 0.21 24.51
CA ARG A 4 -43.71 1.34 23.58
C ARG A 4 -43.38 2.56 24.44
N LEU A 5 -42.17 3.11 24.27
CA LEU A 5 -41.86 4.48 24.65
C LEU A 5 -42.71 5.39 23.76
N VAL A 6 -43.95 5.63 24.20
CA VAL A 6 -44.77 6.74 23.71
C VAL A 6 -44.10 8.00 24.24
N PRO A 7 -43.68 8.96 23.39
CA PRO A 7 -43.17 10.22 23.86
C PRO A 7 -44.29 10.94 24.63
N SER A 8 -44.10 11.13 25.92
CA SER A 8 -45.01 11.87 26.78
C SER A 8 -44.79 13.38 26.63
N SER A 9 -45.85 14.09 26.20
CA SER A 9 -46.11 15.55 26.14
C SER A 9 -45.76 16.30 24.83
N PRO A 10 -46.42 17.44 24.54
CA PRO A 10 -47.80 17.60 24.08
C PRO A 10 -47.82 18.22 22.67
N ASN A 11 -48.24 17.47 21.65
CA ASN A 11 -48.65 18.02 20.35
C ASN A 11 -49.68 17.06 19.77
N CYS A 12 -50.93 17.19 20.22
CA CYS A 12 -52.01 16.24 19.98
C CYS A 12 -52.56 16.25 18.54
N ASP A 13 -52.03 17.08 17.64
CA ASP A 13 -52.52 17.18 16.26
C ASP A 13 -51.39 17.21 15.21
N VAL A 14 -50.30 16.46 15.33
CA VAL A 14 -49.35 16.29 14.20
C VAL A 14 -49.58 14.93 13.56
N PRO A 15 -49.79 14.84 12.24
CA PRO A 15 -50.03 13.56 11.60
C PRO A 15 -48.78 12.66 11.70
N PRO A 16 -48.94 11.35 11.95
CA PRO A 16 -47.81 10.47 12.24
C PRO A 16 -46.91 10.23 11.02
N LEU A 17 -45.60 10.31 11.23
CA LEU A 17 -44.59 9.89 10.25
C LEU A 17 -44.60 8.36 10.13
N LEU A 18 -44.93 7.88 8.93
CA LEU A 18 -45.00 6.45 8.61
C LEU A 18 -43.62 5.92 8.20
N GLY A 19 -42.86 6.67 7.41
CA GLY A 19 -41.54 6.27 6.97
C GLY A 19 -40.76 7.35 6.23
N ILE A 20 -39.50 7.05 5.93
CA ILE A 20 -38.60 7.89 5.13
C ILE A 20 -38.04 7.02 4.01
N PHE A 21 -37.98 7.55 2.78
CA PHE A 21 -37.32 6.84 1.69
C PHE A 21 -36.42 7.76 0.87
N TYR A 22 -35.39 7.16 0.28
CA TYR A 22 -34.51 7.79 -0.69
C TYR A 22 -34.81 7.25 -2.08
N ALA A 23 -35.06 8.15 -3.01
CA ALA A 23 -35.30 7.81 -4.41
C ALA A 23 -34.25 8.48 -5.30
N LYS A 24 -33.86 7.80 -6.38
CA LYS A 24 -32.98 8.35 -7.41
C LYS A 24 -33.56 8.15 -8.80
N PHE A 25 -33.16 9.01 -9.73
CA PHE A 25 -33.38 8.77 -11.14
C PHE A 25 -32.31 7.82 -11.69
N ASP A 26 -32.71 6.67 -12.22
CA ASP A 26 -31.85 5.76 -12.97
C ASP A 26 -31.97 6.04 -14.48
N SER A 27 -30.84 6.12 -15.18
CA SER A 27 -30.81 6.43 -16.61
C SER A 27 -31.51 5.40 -17.49
N HIS A 28 -31.46 4.12 -17.11
CA HIS A 28 -32.03 3.01 -17.88
C HIS A 28 -33.41 2.62 -17.38
N LEU A 29 -33.60 2.63 -16.06
CA LEU A 29 -34.78 2.06 -15.42
C LEU A 29 -35.77 3.13 -14.91
N GLY A 30 -35.40 4.40 -15.01
CA GLY A 30 -36.24 5.52 -14.58
C GLY A 30 -36.21 5.76 -13.07
N PRO A 31 -37.20 6.48 -12.51
CA PRO A 31 -37.24 6.82 -11.09
C PRO A 31 -37.42 5.56 -10.24
N ARG A 32 -36.63 5.43 -9.17
CA ARG A 32 -36.68 4.27 -8.26
C ARG A 32 -36.40 4.63 -6.81
N ILE A 33 -37.09 3.96 -5.90
CA ILE A 33 -36.75 3.95 -4.47
C ILE A 33 -35.59 3.00 -4.25
N LEU A 34 -34.54 3.47 -3.58
CA LEU A 34 -33.34 2.68 -3.26
C LEU A 34 -33.33 2.20 -1.81
N CYS A 35 -33.74 3.05 -0.87
CA CYS A 35 -33.84 2.68 0.52
C CYS A 35 -35.09 3.27 1.15
N GLN A 36 -35.66 2.52 2.08
CA GLN A 36 -36.84 2.89 2.85
C GLN A 36 -36.63 2.50 4.30
N VAL A 37 -37.15 3.32 5.21
CA VAL A 37 -37.04 3.11 6.66
C VAL A 37 -38.42 3.30 7.28
N PRO A 38 -38.90 2.35 8.10
CA PRO A 38 -38.33 1.02 8.39
C PRO A 38 -38.35 0.05 7.19
N PRO A 39 -37.39 -0.92 7.11
CA PRO A 39 -37.28 -1.85 5.98
C PRO A 39 -38.45 -2.86 5.92
N ASP A 40 -39.08 -3.15 7.06
CA ASP A 40 -40.10 -4.19 7.21
C ASP A 40 -41.50 -3.76 6.73
N LYS A 41 -41.68 -2.49 6.37
CA LYS A 41 -42.95 -1.93 5.93
C LYS A 41 -42.77 -1.24 4.58
N GLN A 42 -43.38 -1.79 3.54
CA GLN A 42 -43.57 -1.08 2.28
C GLN A 42 -44.76 -0.14 2.43
N PHE A 43 -44.48 1.13 2.72
CA PHE A 43 -45.50 2.17 2.82
C PHE A 43 -45.97 2.67 1.44
N ILE A 44 -45.17 2.41 0.41
CA ILE A 44 -45.44 2.77 -0.98
C ILE A 44 -45.19 1.51 -1.81
N GLU A 45 -46.26 0.96 -2.38
CA GLU A 45 -46.18 -0.13 -3.37
C GLU A 45 -45.59 0.39 -4.69
N CYS A 46 -44.97 -0.49 -5.48
CA CYS A 46 -44.35 -0.11 -6.76
C CYS A 46 -45.33 0.59 -7.70
N ASP A 47 -46.57 0.09 -7.80
CA ASP A 47 -47.60 0.64 -8.68
C ASP A 47 -48.02 2.07 -8.26
N LEU A 48 -48.10 2.30 -6.95
CA LEU A 48 -48.38 3.62 -6.39
C LEU A 48 -47.21 4.57 -6.68
N PHE A 49 -45.97 4.12 -6.45
CA PHE A 49 -44.77 4.91 -6.72
C PHE A 49 -44.69 5.30 -8.19
N ASP A 50 -44.96 4.39 -9.12
CA ASP A 50 -44.88 4.67 -10.56
C ASP A 50 -45.82 5.81 -10.97
N THR A 51 -47.01 5.88 -10.36
CA THR A 51 -47.98 6.95 -10.57
C THR A 51 -47.47 8.32 -10.08
N VAL A 52 -46.83 8.35 -8.91
CA VAL A 52 -46.34 9.60 -8.29
C VAL A 52 -44.88 9.93 -8.59
N SER A 53 -44.16 9.03 -9.25
CA SER A 53 -42.70 9.09 -9.46
C SER A 53 -42.26 10.36 -10.17
N SER A 54 -43.07 10.86 -11.11
CA SER A 54 -42.83 12.09 -11.86
C SER A 54 -42.87 13.36 -11.00
N PHE A 55 -43.59 13.32 -9.87
CA PHE A 55 -43.66 14.39 -8.88
C PHE A 55 -42.57 14.24 -7.80
N ILE A 56 -42.14 13.02 -7.51
CA ILE A 56 -41.06 12.77 -6.53
C ILE A 56 -39.69 13.05 -7.16
N ILE A 57 -39.49 12.65 -8.41
CA ILE A 57 -38.25 12.86 -9.16
C ILE A 57 -38.56 13.78 -10.33
N THR A 58 -38.61 15.07 -10.03
CA THR A 58 -39.10 16.08 -10.95
C THR A 58 -38.10 16.45 -12.03
N LYS A 59 -38.61 17.01 -13.13
CA LYS A 59 -37.79 17.72 -14.13
C LYS A 59 -37.11 18.95 -13.51
N SER A 60 -36.09 19.48 -14.19
CA SER A 60 -35.19 20.56 -13.72
C SER A 60 -35.87 21.79 -13.12
N LYS A 61 -37.13 22.09 -13.46
CA LYS A 61 -37.87 23.26 -12.97
C LYS A 61 -38.27 23.22 -11.50
N LEU A 62 -38.38 22.03 -10.91
CA LEU A 62 -38.83 21.84 -9.51
C LEU A 62 -37.70 21.34 -8.59
N VAL A 63 -36.46 21.29 -9.10
CA VAL A 63 -35.28 20.99 -8.30
C VAL A 63 -35.10 22.09 -7.25
N ASP A 64 -34.65 21.71 -6.05
CA ASP A 64 -34.49 22.59 -4.88
C ASP A 64 -35.80 23.18 -4.33
N GLN A 65 -36.95 22.81 -4.87
CA GLN A 65 -38.25 23.17 -4.33
C GLN A 65 -38.82 22.03 -3.47
N LEU A 66 -39.58 22.38 -2.44
CA LEU A 66 -40.36 21.42 -1.69
C LEU A 66 -41.50 20.89 -2.57
N VAL A 67 -41.64 19.57 -2.63
CA VAL A 67 -42.75 18.91 -3.32
C VAL A 67 -43.58 18.13 -2.33
N LYS A 68 -44.89 18.34 -2.38
CA LYS A 68 -45.88 17.63 -1.58
C LYS A 68 -46.88 16.93 -2.48
N VAL A 69 -47.07 15.64 -2.25
CA VAL A 69 -48.01 14.81 -2.99
C VAL A 69 -49.03 14.25 -2.01
N ASP A 70 -50.28 14.66 -2.15
CA ASP A 70 -51.38 14.20 -1.32
C ASP A 70 -52.04 12.98 -1.99
N LEU A 71 -51.98 11.83 -1.30
CA LEU A 71 -52.66 10.58 -1.67
C LEU A 71 -53.80 10.29 -0.70
N ALA A 72 -54.66 9.31 -1.02
CA ALA A 72 -55.85 9.00 -0.22
C ALA A 72 -55.52 8.71 1.26
N ASP A 73 -54.49 7.89 1.52
CA ASP A 73 -54.13 7.42 2.86
C ASP A 73 -52.82 8.01 3.39
N VAL A 74 -51.99 8.59 2.51
CA VAL A 74 -50.64 9.11 2.85
C VAL A 74 -50.36 10.44 2.15
N LYS A 75 -49.47 11.24 2.74
CA LYS A 75 -48.91 12.44 2.13
C LYS A 75 -47.40 12.28 2.03
N ILE A 76 -46.84 12.55 0.87
CA ILE A 76 -45.40 12.45 0.61
C ILE A 76 -44.82 13.85 0.52
N ILE A 77 -43.84 14.15 1.36
CA ILE A 77 -43.15 15.44 1.40
C ILE A 77 -41.68 15.21 1.05
N GLY A 78 -41.19 15.81 -0.03
CA GLY A 78 -39.83 15.64 -0.53
C GLY A 78 -39.21 16.95 -0.97
N CYS A 79 -37.88 16.97 -1.14
CA CYS A 79 -37.16 18.08 -1.75
C CYS A 79 -36.15 17.52 -2.75
N PRO A 80 -36.52 17.39 -4.04
CA PRO A 80 -35.63 16.84 -5.06
C PRO A 80 -34.38 17.71 -5.22
N LYS A 81 -33.22 17.06 -5.23
CA LYS A 81 -31.90 17.65 -5.43
C LYS A 81 -31.30 17.14 -6.73
N ALA A 82 -30.63 18.02 -7.45
CA ALA A 82 -29.84 17.68 -8.62
C ALA A 82 -28.40 18.17 -8.42
N ILE A 83 -27.44 17.25 -8.49
CA ILE A 83 -26.01 17.59 -8.50
C ILE A 83 -25.57 17.57 -9.96
N PRO A 84 -25.26 18.73 -10.59
CA PRO A 84 -24.85 18.77 -11.98
C PRO A 84 -23.46 18.15 -12.16
N GLY A 85 -23.23 17.51 -13.31
CA GLY A 85 -21.94 16.93 -13.66
C GLY A 85 -21.99 16.18 -14.99
N ASN A 86 -21.02 16.43 -15.86
CA ASN A 86 -20.93 15.81 -17.20
C ASN A 86 -20.69 14.29 -17.15
N GLN A 87 -20.28 13.79 -15.98
CA GLN A 87 -20.09 12.36 -15.71
C GLN A 87 -21.40 11.56 -15.56
N TYR A 88 -22.55 12.24 -15.48
CA TYR A 88 -23.86 11.59 -15.41
C TYR A 88 -24.49 11.55 -16.81
N ASP A 89 -25.17 10.47 -17.18
CA ASP A 89 -25.78 10.32 -18.52
C ASP A 89 -26.77 11.43 -18.89
N ARG A 90 -27.33 12.10 -17.88
CA ARG A 90 -28.24 13.25 -18.03
C ARG A 90 -27.64 14.58 -17.56
N ASN A 91 -26.32 14.66 -17.46
CA ASN A 91 -25.56 15.81 -16.94
C ASN A 91 -25.89 16.21 -15.50
N ALA A 92 -26.67 15.40 -14.76
CA ALA A 92 -26.99 15.63 -13.36
C ALA A 92 -27.36 14.32 -12.64
N TYR A 93 -26.95 14.20 -11.39
CA TYR A 93 -27.41 13.18 -10.46
C TYR A 93 -28.63 13.70 -9.70
N ILE A 94 -29.79 13.12 -9.98
CA ILE A 94 -31.07 13.55 -9.43
C ILE A 94 -31.52 12.56 -8.37
N PHE A 95 -31.72 13.05 -7.15
CA PHE A 95 -32.21 12.26 -6.03
C PHE A 95 -33.21 13.04 -5.19
N ASN A 96 -34.00 12.34 -4.40
CA ASN A 96 -34.93 12.94 -3.46
C ASN A 96 -34.97 12.11 -2.17
N VAL A 97 -35.06 12.81 -1.03
CA VAL A 97 -35.37 12.20 0.26
C VAL A 97 -36.77 12.65 0.63
N CYS A 98 -37.65 11.69 0.88
CA CYS A 98 -39.06 11.93 1.11
C CYS A 98 -39.52 11.38 2.46
N PHE A 99 -40.37 12.13 3.13
CA PHE A 99 -41.08 11.74 4.35
C PHE A 99 -42.50 11.33 3.95
N VAL A 100 -42.93 10.18 4.44
CA VAL A 100 -44.28 9.64 4.25
C VAL A 100 -45.05 9.82 5.53
N VAL A 101 -46.11 10.61 5.48
CA VAL A 101 -46.92 11.00 6.64
C VAL A 101 -48.35 10.47 6.42
N ALA A 102 -49.05 10.05 7.47
CA ALA A 102 -50.43 9.59 7.32
C ALA A 102 -51.37 10.74 6.93
N ASN A 103 -52.29 10.48 5.99
CA ASN A 103 -53.30 11.47 5.61
C ASN A 103 -54.51 11.40 6.54
N THR A 104 -54.57 12.32 7.50
CA THR A 104 -55.74 12.49 8.39
C THR A 104 -56.62 13.61 7.88
N LYS A 105 -57.86 13.28 7.44
CA LYS A 105 -58.84 14.19 6.81
C LYS A 105 -59.17 15.49 7.57
N THR A 106 -58.76 15.60 8.83
CA THR A 106 -59.06 16.72 9.73
C THR A 106 -57.81 17.47 10.21
N ASN A 107 -56.62 17.12 9.72
CA ASN A 107 -55.38 17.65 10.26
C ASN A 107 -54.32 17.92 9.17
N ASP A 108 -54.17 19.20 8.84
CA ASP A 108 -53.20 19.75 7.87
C ASP A 108 -51.94 20.33 8.54
N ARG A 109 -51.60 19.88 9.76
CA ARG A 109 -50.35 20.29 10.43
C ARG A 109 -49.10 19.52 9.96
N ASP A 110 -49.13 18.99 8.74
CA ASP A 110 -47.99 18.32 8.11
C ASP A 110 -46.89 19.29 7.67
N TYR A 111 -47.17 20.59 7.59
CA TYR A 111 -46.20 21.67 7.32
C TYR A 111 -45.00 21.66 8.28
N VAL A 112 -45.13 21.03 9.46
CA VAL A 112 -44.06 20.88 10.45
C VAL A 112 -42.89 20.05 9.91
N TYR A 113 -43.13 19.16 8.95
CA TYR A 113 -42.10 18.31 8.34
C TYR A 113 -41.32 18.99 7.21
N GLU A 114 -41.86 20.04 6.60
CA GLU A 114 -41.27 20.75 5.45
C GLU A 114 -39.84 21.26 5.71
N PRO A 115 -39.57 22.05 6.77
CA PRO A 115 -38.22 22.54 7.04
C PRO A 115 -37.24 21.40 7.39
N LEU A 116 -37.74 20.27 7.90
CA LEU A 116 -36.92 19.11 8.22
C LEU A 116 -36.43 18.41 6.95
N VAL A 117 -37.33 18.18 6.01
CA VAL A 117 -37.03 17.56 4.70
C VAL A 117 -36.07 18.44 3.91
N GLU A 118 -36.32 19.75 3.86
CA GLU A 118 -35.41 20.67 3.19
C GLU A 118 -34.00 20.68 3.79
N LYS A 119 -33.92 20.76 5.13
CA LYS A 119 -32.63 20.77 5.83
C LYS A 119 -31.86 19.49 5.55
N LEU A 120 -32.53 18.34 5.64
CA LEU A 120 -31.92 17.03 5.38
C LEU A 120 -31.42 16.92 3.94
N ALA A 121 -32.23 17.29 2.94
CA ALA A 121 -31.85 17.26 1.54
C ALA A 121 -30.64 18.18 1.24
N LYS A 122 -30.64 19.40 1.82
CA LYS A 122 -29.52 20.34 1.70
C LYS A 122 -28.24 19.79 2.35
N THR A 123 -28.33 19.22 3.56
CA THR A 123 -27.19 18.66 4.27
C THR A 123 -26.56 17.48 3.52
N LEU A 124 -27.36 16.55 2.99
CA LEU A 124 -26.82 15.42 2.23
C LEU A 124 -26.09 15.86 0.95
N SER A 125 -26.67 16.80 0.20
CA SER A 125 -26.03 17.35 -1.00
C SER A 125 -24.69 18.03 -0.66
N ALA A 126 -24.65 18.79 0.43
CA ALA A 126 -23.43 19.45 0.90
C ALA A 126 -22.34 18.45 1.32
N ILE A 127 -22.71 17.38 2.05
CA ILE A 127 -21.77 16.33 2.47
C ILE A 127 -21.16 15.62 1.25
N LEU A 128 -21.98 15.20 0.28
CA LEU A 128 -21.51 14.52 -0.92
C LEU A 128 -20.55 15.39 -1.74
N THR A 129 -20.90 16.65 -1.92
CA THR A 129 -20.06 17.61 -2.66
C THR A 129 -18.73 17.86 -1.95
N LYS A 130 -18.76 18.02 -0.62
CA LYS A 130 -17.56 18.19 0.21
C LYS A 130 -16.63 16.97 0.09
N LEU A 131 -17.18 15.77 0.24
CA LEU A 131 -16.43 14.52 0.12
C LEU A 131 -15.73 14.39 -1.22
N TYR A 132 -16.45 14.64 -2.31
CA TYR A 132 -15.92 14.53 -3.65
C TYR A 132 -14.74 15.47 -3.87
N ASN A 133 -14.87 16.73 -3.46
CA ASN A 133 -13.81 17.72 -3.64
C ASN A 133 -12.61 17.43 -2.73
N GLU A 134 -12.82 17.20 -1.44
CA GLU A 134 -11.73 16.98 -0.48
C GLU A 134 -10.93 15.71 -0.76
N LEU A 135 -11.60 14.61 -1.15
CA LEU A 135 -10.91 13.37 -1.51
C LEU A 135 -10.15 13.50 -2.83
N ASN A 136 -10.66 14.24 -3.81
CA ASN A 136 -9.94 14.44 -5.07
C ASN A 136 -8.77 15.41 -4.93
N GLU A 137 -8.87 16.43 -4.06
CA GLU A 137 -7.82 17.43 -3.86
C GLU A 137 -6.74 16.97 -2.88
N THR A 138 -7.14 16.35 -1.76
CA THR A 138 -6.22 16.05 -0.65
C THR A 138 -6.11 14.56 -0.33
N GLY A 139 -6.97 13.74 -0.91
CA GLY A 139 -7.09 12.32 -0.57
C GLY A 139 -7.62 12.05 0.84
N ARG A 140 -8.08 13.07 1.58
CA ARG A 140 -8.60 12.95 2.94
C ARG A 140 -9.82 13.84 3.11
N SER A 141 -10.78 13.40 3.91
CA SER A 141 -11.95 14.22 4.24
C SER A 141 -12.41 13.95 5.67
N SER A 142 -12.87 14.99 6.34
CA SER A 142 -13.49 14.91 7.66
C SER A 142 -14.88 15.53 7.63
N ILE A 143 -15.88 14.73 7.97
CA ILE A 143 -17.28 15.17 8.08
C ILE A 143 -17.67 15.16 9.55
N ILE A 144 -18.23 16.26 10.01
CA ILE A 144 -18.82 16.35 11.36
C ILE A 144 -20.34 16.18 11.19
N LEU A 145 -20.89 15.15 11.82
CA LEU A 145 -22.31 14.82 11.88
C LEU A 145 -22.83 15.18 13.29
N GLY A 146 -23.39 16.39 13.43
CA GLY A 146 -23.86 16.89 14.73
C GLY A 146 -22.72 17.20 15.71
N ASP A 147 -22.99 17.13 17.02
CA ASP A 147 -22.05 17.60 18.05
C ASP A 147 -20.98 16.58 18.45
N HIS A 148 -21.17 15.29 18.11
CA HIS A 148 -20.34 14.20 18.65
C HIS A 148 -19.81 13.19 17.63
N TYR A 149 -20.32 13.17 16.40
CA TYR A 149 -19.91 12.17 15.41
C TYR A 149 -19.01 12.82 14.36
N GLN A 150 -17.80 12.30 14.21
CA GLN A 150 -16.88 12.69 13.15
C GLN A 150 -16.54 11.47 12.31
N VAL A 151 -16.68 11.59 11.00
CA VAL A 151 -16.33 10.55 10.03
C VAL A 151 -15.07 11.01 9.30
N HIS A 152 -13.97 10.28 9.47
CA HIS A 152 -12.71 10.53 8.80
C HIS A 152 -12.49 9.51 7.69
N LEU A 153 -12.23 10.01 6.48
CA LEU A 153 -11.96 9.21 5.29
C LEU A 153 -10.57 9.58 4.78
N ALA A 154 -9.78 8.58 4.42
CA ALA A 154 -8.47 8.77 3.82
C ALA A 154 -8.24 7.73 2.74
N LEU A 155 -7.84 8.17 1.55
CA LEU A 155 -7.31 7.32 0.50
C LEU A 155 -5.97 6.76 0.98
N LEU A 156 -5.85 5.43 0.93
CA LEU A 156 -4.61 4.73 1.23
C LEU A 156 -3.91 4.41 -0.08
N ASP A 157 -2.62 4.69 -0.16
CA ASP A 157 -1.82 4.27 -1.31
C ASP A 157 -1.77 2.75 -1.42
N HIS A 158 -1.78 2.25 -2.65
CA HIS A 158 -1.57 0.83 -2.91
C HIS A 158 -0.19 0.43 -2.38
N ARG A 159 -0.16 -0.42 -1.35
CA ARG A 159 1.09 -0.92 -0.80
C ARG A 159 1.77 -1.80 -1.85
N PRO A 160 3.02 -1.50 -2.26
CA PRO A 160 3.77 -2.41 -3.12
C PRO A 160 3.94 -3.76 -2.42
N SER A 161 4.13 -4.82 -3.21
CA SER A 161 4.43 -6.16 -2.68
C SER A 161 5.59 -6.07 -1.67
N VAL A 162 5.38 -6.66 -0.50
CA VAL A 162 6.38 -6.70 0.57
C VAL A 162 7.62 -7.44 0.06
N PRO A 163 8.82 -6.84 0.07
CA PRO A 163 10.03 -7.54 -0.33
C PRO A 163 10.34 -8.63 0.69
N VAL A 164 10.67 -9.83 0.21
CA VAL A 164 11.13 -10.91 1.09
C VAL A 164 12.54 -10.58 1.56
N VAL A 165 12.67 -10.26 2.84
CA VAL A 165 13.95 -9.89 3.46
C VAL A 165 14.57 -11.11 4.13
N THR A 166 15.74 -11.53 3.64
CA THR A 166 16.52 -12.58 4.29
C THR A 166 17.56 -11.97 5.25
N SER A 167 17.97 -12.75 6.25
CA SER A 167 18.96 -12.36 7.26
C SER A 167 20.36 -12.08 6.69
N SER A 168 20.65 -12.62 5.49
CA SER A 168 21.91 -12.47 4.76
C SER A 168 21.98 -11.23 3.87
N MET A 169 20.85 -10.57 3.58
CA MET A 169 20.83 -9.35 2.76
C MET A 169 21.38 -8.13 3.50
N ALA A 170 21.86 -7.15 2.75
CA ALA A 170 22.33 -5.86 3.24
C ALA A 170 21.33 -4.74 2.87
N PRO A 171 20.81 -3.95 3.83
CA PRO A 171 19.95 -2.81 3.55
C PRO A 171 20.78 -1.62 3.07
N VAL A 172 20.34 -0.96 2.00
CA VAL A 172 20.95 0.24 1.41
C VAL A 172 19.95 1.39 1.49
N LEU A 173 20.40 2.53 1.99
CA LEU A 173 19.59 3.74 2.05
C LEU A 173 19.37 4.32 0.65
N CYS A 174 18.10 4.42 0.24
CA CYS A 174 17.73 5.00 -1.05
C CYS A 174 17.50 6.51 -0.97
N THR A 175 17.08 6.98 0.20
CA THR A 175 16.82 8.40 0.45
C THR A 175 17.81 8.95 1.47
N LYS A 176 18.17 10.22 1.33
CA LYS A 176 18.96 10.91 2.36
C LYS A 176 18.11 10.97 3.63
N VAL A 177 18.63 10.44 4.73
CA VAL A 177 17.95 10.47 6.03
C VAL A 177 17.85 11.92 6.50
N GLY A 178 16.70 12.55 6.22
CA GLY A 178 16.39 13.89 6.71
C GLY A 178 16.00 13.86 8.19
N LYS A 179 16.10 15.01 8.87
CA LYS A 179 15.66 15.18 10.27
C LYS A 179 14.19 14.77 10.48
N LEU A 180 13.34 14.95 9.47
CA LEU A 180 11.92 14.57 9.52
C LEU A 180 11.72 13.05 9.58
N LEU A 181 12.47 12.27 8.79
CA LEU A 181 12.40 10.81 8.83
C LEU A 181 12.88 10.27 10.20
N ALA A 182 13.91 10.88 10.79
CA ALA A 182 14.40 10.49 12.11
C ALA A 182 13.42 10.81 13.26
N ASN A 183 12.59 11.84 13.08
CA ASN A 183 11.59 12.24 14.09
C ASN A 183 10.32 11.39 13.99
N CYS A 184 9.90 11.04 12.77
CA CYS A 184 8.72 10.20 12.52
C CYS A 184 9.02 8.69 12.59
N SER A 185 10.29 8.29 12.64
CA SER A 185 10.69 6.88 12.73
C SER A 185 10.47 6.30 14.12
N ASP A 186 10.08 5.03 14.16
CA ASP A 186 10.06 4.22 15.37
C ASP A 186 11.46 4.11 16.00
N GLN A 187 11.51 3.85 17.31
CA GLN A 187 12.73 3.85 18.12
C GLN A 187 13.75 2.81 17.64
N VAL A 188 13.28 1.67 17.10
CA VAL A 188 14.13 0.64 16.49
C VAL A 188 14.77 1.17 15.21
N LEU A 189 13.99 1.74 14.30
CA LEU A 189 14.50 2.30 13.05
C LEU A 189 15.50 3.44 13.30
N ARG A 190 15.24 4.29 14.29
CA ARG A 190 16.16 5.38 14.69
C ARG A 190 17.53 4.86 15.14
N ARG A 191 17.60 3.68 15.77
CA ARG A 191 18.87 3.03 16.15
C ARG A 191 19.55 2.37 14.96
N LEU A 192 18.79 1.79 14.03
CA LEU A 192 19.31 1.09 12.86
C LEU A 192 19.84 2.06 11.79
N LEU A 193 19.10 3.14 11.47
CA LEU A 193 19.44 4.11 10.44
C LEU A 193 20.91 4.60 10.44
N PRO A 194 21.52 5.01 11.57
CA PRO A 194 22.92 5.45 11.57
C PRO A 194 23.92 4.32 11.31
N LEU A 195 23.54 3.06 11.53
CA LEU A 195 24.39 1.90 11.31
C LEU A 195 24.30 1.37 9.87
N ILE A 196 23.29 1.78 9.09
CA ILE A 196 23.11 1.33 7.72
C ILE A 196 24.17 1.97 6.81
N ASN A 197 25.24 1.21 6.56
CA ASN A 197 26.30 1.54 5.61
C ASN A 197 26.10 0.93 4.22
N GLY A 198 25.12 0.02 4.07
CA GLY A 198 24.82 -0.70 2.85
C GLY A 198 25.69 -1.93 2.56
N PHE A 199 26.61 -2.29 3.47
CA PHE A 199 27.49 -3.46 3.31
C PHE A 199 27.21 -4.53 4.35
N ASP A 200 26.81 -4.15 5.56
CA ASP A 200 26.54 -5.09 6.63
C ASP A 200 25.20 -5.82 6.41
N SER A 201 25.19 -7.12 6.66
CA SER A 201 23.99 -7.94 6.60
C SER A 201 23.02 -7.58 7.72
N VAL A 202 21.72 -7.89 7.54
CA VAL A 202 20.69 -7.70 8.58
C VAL A 202 21.09 -8.37 9.90
N SER A 203 21.71 -9.56 9.86
CA SER A 203 22.22 -10.25 11.05
C SER A 203 23.32 -9.47 11.79
N ARG A 204 24.26 -8.87 11.06
CA ARG A 204 25.33 -8.05 11.65
C ARG A 204 24.80 -6.74 12.18
N LEU A 205 23.83 -6.13 11.49
CA LEU A 205 23.16 -4.91 11.93
C LEU A 205 22.34 -5.13 13.20
N SER A 206 21.58 -6.21 13.29
CA SER A 206 20.84 -6.61 14.50
C SER A 206 21.79 -6.77 15.70
N SER A 207 22.91 -7.46 15.51
CA SER A 207 23.94 -7.65 16.54
C SER A 207 24.57 -6.33 16.98
N ALA A 208 24.91 -5.44 16.03
CA ALA A 208 25.48 -4.14 16.32
C ALA A 208 24.51 -3.20 17.04
N ALA A 209 23.22 -3.25 16.68
CA ALA A 209 22.17 -2.45 17.28
C ALA A 209 21.65 -3.01 18.61
N LYS A 210 22.04 -4.24 18.99
CA LYS A 210 21.51 -5.00 20.14
C LYS A 210 19.98 -5.12 20.09
N VAL A 211 19.43 -5.41 18.90
CA VAL A 211 18.00 -5.63 18.67
C VAL A 211 17.83 -7.04 18.14
N ASP A 212 16.73 -7.69 18.52
CA ASP A 212 16.37 -9.01 17.99
C ASP A 212 16.31 -9.03 16.46
N ILE A 213 16.73 -10.14 15.85
CA ILE A 213 16.86 -10.27 14.40
C ILE A 213 15.50 -10.22 13.70
N GLU A 214 14.44 -10.76 14.29
CA GLU A 214 13.10 -10.79 13.69
C GLU A 214 12.45 -9.40 13.74
N ILE A 215 12.60 -8.69 14.87
CA ILE A 215 12.15 -7.28 14.98
C ILE A 215 12.91 -6.41 13.98
N THR A 216 14.22 -6.64 13.82
CA THR A 216 15.04 -5.92 12.85
C THR A 216 14.56 -6.17 11.41
N LYS A 217 14.26 -7.43 11.04
CA LYS A 217 13.71 -7.77 9.73
C LYS A 217 12.38 -7.07 9.47
N GLN A 218 11.45 -7.12 10.42
CA GLN A 218 10.13 -6.49 10.27
C GLN A 218 10.27 -4.98 10.10
N CYS A 219 11.06 -4.33 10.96
CA CYS A 219 11.30 -2.89 10.91
C CYS A 219 11.94 -2.44 9.58
N LEU A 220 12.93 -3.17 9.08
CA LEU A 220 13.56 -2.86 7.79
C LEU A 220 12.64 -3.16 6.60
N THR A 221 11.76 -4.16 6.72
CA THR A 221 10.74 -4.48 5.71
C THR A 221 9.74 -3.33 5.58
N ASP A 222 9.24 -2.82 6.72
CA ASP A 222 8.34 -1.66 6.74
C ASP A 222 9.02 -0.41 6.18
N ALA A 223 10.30 -0.20 6.52
CA ALA A 223 11.11 0.88 5.95
C ALA A 223 11.34 0.75 4.44
N ALA A 224 11.36 -0.48 3.92
CA ALA A 224 11.46 -0.74 2.49
C ALA A 224 10.13 -0.50 1.76
N VAL A 225 9.00 -0.85 2.38
CA VAL A 225 7.66 -0.49 1.86
C VAL A 225 7.48 1.03 1.81
N ALA A 226 8.03 1.75 2.80
CA ALA A 226 8.06 3.22 2.81
C ALA A 226 9.06 3.84 1.82
N GLY A 227 9.84 3.03 1.08
CA GLY A 227 10.82 3.50 0.09
C GLY A 227 12.09 4.12 0.69
N VAL A 228 12.35 3.95 1.99
CA VAL A 228 13.54 4.48 2.65
C VAL A 228 14.75 3.57 2.42
N VAL A 229 14.53 2.26 2.47
CA VAL A 229 15.56 1.22 2.38
C VAL A 229 15.29 0.30 1.19
N SER A 230 16.34 -0.19 0.54
CA SER A 230 16.27 -1.29 -0.41
C SER A 230 17.26 -2.37 -0.01
N PHE A 231 17.02 -3.62 -0.39
CA PHE A 231 17.89 -4.74 -0.02
C PHE A 231 18.73 -5.18 -1.20
N VAL A 232 20.02 -5.38 -0.96
CA VAL A 232 20.96 -5.99 -1.91
C VAL A 232 21.65 -7.18 -1.26
N PRO A 233 22.11 -8.18 -2.03
CA PRO A 233 23.01 -9.20 -1.50
C PRO A 233 24.23 -8.58 -0.82
N ALA A 234 24.62 -9.11 0.35
CA ALA A 234 25.80 -8.61 1.06
C ALA A 234 27.07 -8.80 0.23
N LEU A 235 27.96 -7.81 0.21
CA LEU A 235 29.18 -7.85 -0.58
C LEU A 235 30.14 -8.92 -0.05
N GLN A 236 30.48 -9.89 -0.89
CA GLN A 236 31.41 -10.97 -0.55
C GLN A 236 32.53 -11.09 -1.58
N TYR A 237 33.78 -10.89 -1.15
CA TYR A 237 34.94 -10.91 -2.05
C TYR A 237 35.24 -12.29 -2.67
N LYS A 238 34.78 -13.37 -2.04
CA LYS A 238 34.97 -14.75 -2.53
C LYS A 238 33.87 -15.22 -3.48
N ARG A 239 32.81 -14.42 -3.68
CA ARG A 239 31.68 -14.74 -4.56
C ARG A 239 31.91 -14.21 -5.98
N CYS A 240 31.20 -14.82 -6.92
CA CYS A 240 31.18 -14.42 -8.32
C CYS A 240 30.00 -13.49 -8.60
N TYR A 241 30.22 -12.51 -9.47
CA TYR A 241 29.20 -11.56 -9.88
C TYR A 241 29.11 -11.56 -11.40
N MET A 242 27.89 -11.45 -11.92
CA MET A 242 27.59 -11.48 -13.35
C MET A 242 26.85 -10.22 -13.76
N VAL A 243 27.19 -9.69 -14.93
CA VAL A 243 26.47 -8.59 -15.55
C VAL A 243 25.10 -9.05 -16.08
N THR A 244 24.07 -8.25 -15.85
CA THR A 244 22.72 -8.49 -16.39
C THR A 244 22.51 -7.72 -17.70
N PRO A 245 21.53 -8.13 -18.55
CA PRO A 245 21.18 -7.37 -19.76
C PRO A 245 20.76 -5.92 -19.50
N LYS A 246 20.38 -5.59 -18.25
CA LYS A 246 20.05 -4.22 -17.84
C LYS A 246 21.25 -3.27 -17.91
N ILE A 247 22.48 -3.77 -18.03
CA ILE A 247 23.65 -2.92 -18.27
C ILE A 247 23.51 -2.03 -19.52
N GLY A 248 22.70 -2.46 -20.50
CA GLY A 248 22.39 -1.64 -21.68
C GLY A 248 21.61 -0.36 -21.34
N THR A 249 20.81 -0.34 -20.28
CA THR A 249 20.10 0.88 -19.86
C THR A 249 21.06 1.89 -19.23
N LEU A 250 22.06 1.43 -18.48
CA LEU A 250 23.15 2.28 -17.96
C LEU A 250 23.87 3.00 -19.11
N TYR A 251 24.11 2.33 -20.25
CA TYR A 251 24.78 2.97 -21.39
C TYR A 251 23.92 4.05 -22.07
N ARG A 252 22.59 3.93 -22.06
CA ARG A 252 21.68 4.89 -22.70
C ARG A 252 21.37 6.11 -21.81
N ASP A 253 21.30 5.91 -20.50
CA ASP A 253 20.88 6.96 -19.56
C ASP A 253 22.08 7.75 -19.00
N LYS A 254 22.25 8.99 -19.48
CA LYS A 254 23.32 9.90 -19.02
C LYS A 254 23.17 10.34 -17.56
N ALA A 255 21.96 10.44 -17.03
CA ALA A 255 21.75 10.83 -15.63
C ALA A 255 22.21 9.72 -14.69
N LEU A 256 21.91 8.46 -15.04
CA LEU A 256 22.36 7.29 -14.29
C LEU A 256 23.89 7.14 -14.32
N GLN A 257 24.53 7.45 -15.45
CA GLN A 257 25.99 7.47 -15.58
C GLN A 257 26.64 8.49 -14.65
N GLN A 258 26.12 9.72 -14.62
CA GLN A 258 26.63 10.77 -13.74
C GLN A 258 26.47 10.38 -12.26
N HIS A 259 25.30 9.85 -11.89
CA HIS A 259 25.04 9.41 -10.52
C HIS A 259 25.93 8.23 -10.09
N LEU A 260 26.19 7.27 -10.99
CA LEU A 260 27.13 6.17 -10.77
C LEU A 260 28.53 6.73 -10.49
N CYS A 261 29.06 7.58 -11.37
CA CYS A 261 30.41 8.14 -11.19
C CYS A 261 30.53 8.97 -9.90
N GLN A 262 29.50 9.70 -9.52
CA GLN A 262 29.47 10.46 -8.25
C GLN A 262 29.46 9.55 -7.02
N THR A 263 28.67 8.46 -7.04
CA THR A 263 28.52 7.53 -5.92
C THR A 263 29.80 6.70 -5.72
N VAL A 264 30.40 6.27 -6.83
CA VAL A 264 31.55 5.36 -6.87
C VAL A 264 32.88 6.07 -6.64
N LYS A 265 32.90 7.40 -6.76
CA LYS A 265 34.09 8.22 -6.55
C LYS A 265 34.79 7.90 -5.22
N LEU A 266 36.11 7.70 -5.30
CA LEU A 266 36.97 7.59 -4.13
C LEU A 266 37.08 8.96 -3.42
N ARG A 267 37.02 8.97 -2.08
CA ARG A 267 37.07 10.21 -1.29
C ARG A 267 38.38 10.94 -1.54
N GLY A 268 38.32 12.21 -1.93
CA GLY A 268 39.50 13.05 -2.17
C GLY A 268 40.13 12.91 -3.56
N SER A 269 39.59 12.06 -4.45
CA SER A 269 40.14 11.85 -5.79
C SER A 269 39.43 12.67 -6.88
N GLU A 270 39.90 12.57 -8.11
CA GLU A 270 39.21 13.09 -9.30
C GLU A 270 37.95 12.27 -9.63
N MET A 271 37.12 12.81 -10.54
CA MET A 271 35.91 12.10 -10.98
C MET A 271 36.30 10.95 -11.91
N PRO A 272 35.86 9.70 -11.64
CA PRO A 272 36.20 8.58 -12.50
C PRO A 272 35.51 8.71 -13.86
N LYS A 273 36.21 8.30 -14.92
CA LYS A 273 35.64 8.27 -16.28
C LYS A 273 34.63 7.13 -16.38
N PHE A 274 33.47 7.43 -16.96
CA PHE A 274 32.42 6.42 -17.16
C PHE A 274 32.90 5.23 -17.99
N SER A 275 33.75 5.46 -19.01
CA SER A 275 34.31 4.39 -19.85
C SER A 275 35.09 3.36 -19.03
N ASP A 276 35.88 3.81 -18.05
CA ASP A 276 36.66 2.91 -17.20
C ASP A 276 35.75 2.14 -16.23
N VAL A 277 34.76 2.82 -15.63
CA VAL A 277 33.77 2.19 -14.74
C VAL A 277 32.94 1.14 -15.48
N PHE A 278 32.47 1.48 -16.68
CA PHE A 278 31.68 0.58 -17.51
C PHE A 278 32.49 -0.64 -17.94
N ARG A 279 33.74 -0.43 -18.40
CA ARG A 279 34.67 -1.52 -18.72
C ARG A 279 34.84 -2.46 -17.52
N MET A 280 35.08 -1.91 -16.33
CA MET A 280 35.24 -2.71 -15.10
C MET A 280 34.01 -3.56 -14.77
N LEU A 281 32.80 -3.02 -14.95
CA LEU A 281 31.56 -3.79 -14.79
C LEU A 281 31.45 -4.90 -15.83
N CYS A 282 31.76 -4.61 -17.11
CA CYS A 282 31.72 -5.59 -18.19
C CYS A 282 32.75 -6.73 -18.06
N MET A 283 33.80 -6.55 -17.25
CA MET A 283 34.77 -7.60 -16.94
C MET A 283 34.26 -8.62 -15.91
N LEU A 284 33.11 -8.39 -15.27
CA LEU A 284 32.53 -9.34 -14.32
C LEU A 284 31.94 -10.56 -15.04
N ASN A 285 32.43 -11.73 -14.66
CA ASN A 285 32.13 -13.02 -15.27
C ASN A 285 31.83 -14.07 -14.20
N PRO A 286 31.00 -15.09 -14.52
CA PRO A 286 30.55 -16.08 -13.54
C PRO A 286 31.68 -16.94 -12.93
N THR A 287 32.82 -17.01 -13.61
CA THR A 287 33.97 -17.83 -13.19
C THR A 287 35.00 -17.07 -12.36
N LEU A 288 34.92 -15.73 -12.33
CA LEU A 288 35.91 -14.88 -11.68
C LEU A 288 35.39 -14.43 -10.33
N LYS A 289 36.16 -14.71 -9.27
CA LYS A 289 35.80 -14.24 -7.91
C LYS A 289 36.06 -12.75 -7.80
N LEU A 290 35.29 -12.06 -6.96
CA LEU A 290 35.41 -10.60 -6.83
C LEU A 290 36.81 -10.14 -6.38
N HIS A 291 37.51 -10.91 -5.54
CA HIS A 291 38.89 -10.58 -5.14
C HIS A 291 39.88 -10.66 -6.31
N GLU A 292 39.72 -11.64 -7.20
CA GLU A 292 40.55 -11.80 -8.40
C GLU A 292 40.27 -10.67 -9.37
N TRP A 293 38.99 -10.35 -9.57
CA TRP A 293 38.56 -9.19 -10.35
C TRP A 293 39.14 -7.88 -9.81
N SER A 294 39.12 -7.67 -8.49
CA SER A 294 39.66 -6.44 -7.86
C SER A 294 41.18 -6.34 -8.07
N TYR A 295 41.88 -7.47 -8.02
CA TYR A 295 43.32 -7.53 -8.32
C TYR A 295 43.61 -7.22 -9.80
N SER A 296 42.86 -7.82 -10.73
CA SER A 296 43.05 -7.61 -12.17
C SER A 296 42.67 -6.21 -12.66
N CYS A 297 41.57 -5.65 -12.15
CA CYS A 297 41.09 -4.33 -12.57
C CYS A 297 41.73 -3.18 -11.79
N ALA A 298 42.27 -3.43 -10.58
CA ALA A 298 42.85 -2.45 -9.68
C ALA A 298 42.03 -1.13 -9.59
N PRO A 299 40.76 -1.18 -9.13
CA PRO A 299 39.81 -0.05 -9.22
C PRO A 299 40.30 1.24 -8.54
N LYS A 300 41.18 1.12 -7.53
CA LYS A 300 41.80 2.27 -6.85
C LYS A 300 42.62 3.15 -7.80
N ASN A 301 43.29 2.56 -8.79
CA ASN A 301 44.08 3.28 -9.79
C ASN A 301 43.20 4.15 -10.71
N TYR A 302 41.92 3.81 -10.81
CA TYR A 302 40.93 4.55 -11.61
C TYR A 302 40.07 5.48 -10.75
N HIS A 303 40.45 5.76 -9.50
CA HIS A 303 39.71 6.60 -8.55
C HIS A 303 38.32 6.04 -8.18
N VAL A 304 38.16 4.73 -8.27
CA VAL A 304 36.89 4.01 -8.07
C VAL A 304 36.90 3.23 -6.77
N HIS A 305 35.86 3.41 -5.95
CA HIS A 305 35.64 2.61 -4.76
C HIS A 305 34.94 1.29 -5.13
N GLU A 306 35.68 0.18 -5.03
CA GLU A 306 35.22 -1.17 -5.40
C GLU A 306 33.87 -1.54 -4.78
N GLY A 307 33.73 -1.43 -3.45
CA GLY A 307 32.50 -1.84 -2.76
C GLY A 307 31.27 -1.03 -3.18
N LYS A 308 31.41 0.29 -3.31
CA LYS A 308 30.31 1.17 -3.76
C LYS A 308 29.93 0.92 -5.22
N LEU A 309 30.90 0.56 -6.07
CA LEU A 309 30.61 0.17 -7.46
C LEU A 309 29.71 -1.07 -7.50
N ILE A 310 30.12 -2.13 -6.81
CA ILE A 310 29.37 -3.39 -6.78
C ILE A 310 28.01 -3.20 -6.11
N GLN A 311 27.96 -2.49 -4.97
CA GLN A 311 26.71 -2.19 -4.26
C GLN A 311 25.73 -1.41 -5.14
N TYR A 312 26.17 -0.34 -5.81
CA TYR A 312 25.30 0.45 -6.67
C TYR A 312 24.82 -0.37 -7.88
N ALA A 313 25.72 -1.17 -8.46
CA ALA A 313 25.39 -2.04 -9.58
C ALA A 313 24.37 -3.13 -9.18
N LEU A 314 24.47 -3.70 -7.97
CA LEU A 314 23.47 -4.62 -7.41
C LEU A 314 22.13 -3.89 -7.17
N LEU A 315 22.17 -2.71 -6.56
CA LEU A 315 20.98 -1.91 -6.26
C LEU A 315 20.16 -1.56 -7.50
N LYS A 316 20.83 -1.24 -8.61
CA LYS A 316 20.18 -0.96 -9.91
C LYS A 316 19.89 -2.23 -10.73
N GLY A 317 20.25 -3.41 -10.23
CA GLY A 317 20.08 -4.69 -10.91
C GLY A 317 20.92 -4.84 -12.18
N LEU A 318 22.02 -4.09 -12.29
CA LEU A 318 22.98 -4.12 -13.40
C LEU A 318 23.89 -5.35 -13.33
N ILE A 319 24.13 -5.83 -12.10
CA ILE A 319 24.82 -7.08 -11.84
C ILE A 319 23.97 -7.94 -10.90
N ARG A 320 24.20 -9.24 -10.92
CA ARG A 320 23.63 -10.22 -9.99
C ARG A 320 24.74 -11.01 -9.33
N GLN A 321 24.56 -11.34 -8.06
CA GLN A 321 25.44 -12.26 -7.35
C GLN A 321 25.04 -13.70 -7.69
N ILE A 322 26.03 -14.55 -7.90
CA ILE A 322 25.81 -15.98 -8.12
C ILE A 322 25.89 -16.67 -6.76
N ASN A 323 24.78 -17.28 -6.35
CA ASN A 323 24.68 -17.98 -5.08
C ASN A 323 24.60 -19.48 -5.31
N ALA A 324 25.20 -20.25 -4.41
CA ALA A 324 25.04 -21.70 -4.39
C ALA A 324 23.78 -22.09 -3.60
N TYR A 325 23.03 -23.05 -4.15
CA TYR A 325 21.81 -23.61 -3.58
C TYR A 325 22.00 -25.12 -3.40
N PRO A 326 22.15 -25.60 -2.16
CA PRO A 326 22.36 -27.01 -1.90
C PRO A 326 21.05 -27.80 -2.04
N ILE A 327 21.12 -28.95 -2.69
CA ILE A 327 20.03 -29.91 -2.84
C ILE A 327 20.48 -31.26 -2.33
N LEU A 328 19.70 -31.82 -1.40
CA LEU A 328 19.92 -33.16 -0.89
C LEU A 328 19.36 -34.20 -1.86
N LEU A 329 20.21 -35.10 -2.37
CA LEU A 329 19.83 -36.13 -3.34
C LEU A 329 19.15 -37.35 -2.72
N THR A 330 19.38 -37.61 -1.43
CA THR A 330 19.04 -38.89 -0.81
C THR A 330 18.13 -38.66 0.39
N ASN A 331 17.07 -39.46 0.54
CA ASN A 331 16.14 -39.43 1.68
C ASN A 331 16.76 -39.93 3.02
N ARG A 332 18.09 -39.90 3.12
CA ARG A 332 18.86 -40.21 4.32
C ARG A 332 19.44 -38.90 4.83
N ASN A 333 19.16 -38.53 6.07
CA ASN A 333 19.75 -37.35 6.71
C ASN A 333 21.26 -37.58 6.87
N PRO A 334 22.13 -36.96 6.03
CA PRO A 334 23.56 -37.06 6.25
C PRO A 334 23.88 -36.40 7.59
N LYS A 335 24.69 -37.08 8.41
CA LYS A 335 25.21 -36.45 9.63
C LYS A 335 26.38 -35.57 9.22
N PHE A 336 26.15 -34.27 9.14
CA PHE A 336 27.22 -33.29 8.99
C PHE A 336 28.01 -33.19 10.30
N ASP A 337 29.33 -33.12 10.22
CA ASP A 337 30.20 -33.01 11.39
C ASP A 337 30.37 -31.54 11.82
N GLY A 338 30.71 -31.32 13.10
CA GLY A 338 31.03 -30.01 13.65
C GLY A 338 29.89 -28.98 13.61
N SER A 339 30.23 -27.70 13.41
CA SER A 339 29.26 -26.59 13.47
C SER A 339 28.17 -26.65 12.37
N VAL A 340 28.43 -27.37 11.28
CA VAL A 340 27.51 -27.54 10.13
C VAL A 340 26.32 -28.44 10.48
N SER A 341 26.42 -29.25 11.54
CA SER A 341 25.32 -30.05 12.10
C SER A 341 24.09 -29.25 12.53
N ARG A 342 24.26 -27.94 12.74
CA ARG A 342 23.16 -27.01 13.06
C ARG A 342 22.27 -26.70 11.85
N ILE A 343 22.72 -27.03 10.63
CA ILE A 343 21.93 -26.87 9.42
C ILE A 343 20.99 -28.08 9.30
N ASP A 344 19.69 -27.80 9.35
CA ASP A 344 18.67 -28.82 9.17
C ASP A 344 18.69 -29.33 7.72
N CYS A 345 18.80 -30.64 7.55
CA CYS A 345 18.81 -31.32 6.26
C CYS A 345 17.52 -31.08 5.46
N GLN A 346 16.40 -30.81 6.15
CA GLN A 346 15.12 -30.49 5.50
C GLN A 346 15.14 -29.14 4.77
N GLN A 347 16.10 -28.26 5.08
CA GLN A 347 16.25 -26.96 4.42
C GLN A 347 17.14 -27.02 3.17
N LEU A 348 17.65 -28.21 2.81
CA LEU A 348 18.48 -28.46 1.63
C LEU A 348 17.63 -28.89 0.43
N ASP A 349 16.59 -28.11 0.13
CA ASP A 349 15.62 -28.35 -0.96
C ASP A 349 15.94 -27.53 -2.23
N GLY A 350 17.01 -26.73 -2.20
CA GLY A 350 17.38 -25.80 -3.25
C GLY A 350 16.61 -24.47 -3.23
N GLY A 351 15.77 -24.23 -2.23
CA GLY A 351 15.03 -22.97 -2.04
C GLY A 351 15.86 -21.88 -1.36
N LYS A 352 16.77 -22.26 -0.45
CA LYS A 352 17.63 -21.33 0.30
C LYS A 352 19.07 -21.36 -0.20
N SER A 353 19.71 -20.19 -0.20
CA SER A 353 21.13 -20.08 -0.53
C SER A 353 22.01 -20.58 0.63
N ILE A 354 23.24 -21.03 0.33
CA ILE A 354 24.23 -21.39 1.37
C ILE A 354 24.42 -20.25 2.37
N GLU A 355 24.39 -19.00 1.91
CA GLU A 355 24.57 -17.81 2.74
C GLU A 355 23.45 -17.67 3.78
N GLU A 356 22.22 -17.89 3.36
CA GLU A 356 21.06 -17.84 4.26
C GLU A 356 21.10 -18.97 5.28
N LEU A 357 21.43 -20.20 4.85
CA LEU A 357 21.58 -21.36 5.73
C LEU A 357 22.70 -21.13 6.75
N SER A 358 23.82 -20.57 6.31
CA SER A 358 24.98 -20.27 7.15
C SER A 358 24.64 -19.21 8.21
N VAL A 359 23.92 -18.15 7.83
CA VAL A 359 23.49 -17.12 8.79
C VAL A 359 22.48 -17.68 9.80
N ASN A 360 21.53 -18.51 9.35
CA ASN A 360 20.51 -19.09 10.24
C ASN A 360 21.12 -20.11 11.23
N ALA A 361 22.09 -20.92 10.79
CA ALA A 361 22.77 -21.89 11.65
C ALA A 361 23.93 -21.28 12.48
N ASN A 362 24.23 -19.99 12.27
CA ASN A 362 25.37 -19.28 12.84
C ASN A 362 26.70 -20.00 12.55
N VAL A 363 26.88 -20.38 11.28
CA VAL A 363 28.05 -21.07 10.73
C VAL A 363 28.74 -20.16 9.73
N HIS A 364 30.06 -20.25 9.63
CA HIS A 364 30.81 -19.51 8.62
C HIS A 364 30.55 -20.08 7.22
N CYS A 365 30.20 -19.21 6.26
CA CYS A 365 29.76 -19.59 4.92
C CYS A 365 30.75 -20.51 4.17
N MET A 366 32.06 -20.27 4.32
CA MET A 366 33.11 -21.09 3.70
C MET A 366 33.12 -22.53 4.22
N THR A 367 32.96 -22.71 5.52
CA THR A 367 33.00 -24.04 6.15
C THR A 367 31.79 -24.85 5.74
N ALA A 368 30.63 -24.20 5.57
CA ALA A 368 29.44 -24.86 5.05
C ALA A 368 29.62 -25.29 3.58
N GLU A 369 30.23 -24.43 2.76
CA GLU A 369 30.51 -24.73 1.35
C GLU A 369 31.48 -25.91 1.17
N GLU A 370 32.61 -25.90 1.89
CA GLU A 370 33.59 -26.98 1.88
C GLU A 370 32.95 -28.33 2.26
N VAL A 371 32.16 -28.36 3.34
CA VAL A 371 31.49 -29.57 3.79
C VAL A 371 30.44 -30.07 2.80
N PHE A 372 29.73 -29.17 2.11
CA PHE A 372 28.77 -29.56 1.07
C PHE A 372 29.44 -30.03 -0.22
N GLU A 373 30.59 -29.48 -0.60
CA GLU A 373 31.38 -29.96 -1.75
C GLU A 373 32.00 -31.35 -1.48
N GLU A 374 32.45 -31.60 -0.25
CA GLU A 374 32.98 -32.90 0.16
C GLU A 374 31.89 -33.98 0.32
N SER A 375 30.64 -33.57 0.50
CA SER A 375 29.52 -34.48 0.74
C SER A 375 28.97 -35.08 -0.57
N PRO A 376 29.02 -36.41 -0.77
CA PRO A 376 28.51 -37.05 -2.00
C PRO A 376 26.98 -37.01 -2.12
N HIS A 377 26.27 -36.60 -1.06
CA HIS A 377 24.82 -36.58 -0.97
C HIS A 377 24.20 -35.20 -1.28
N VAL A 378 25.03 -34.16 -1.41
CA VAL A 378 24.58 -32.78 -1.62
C VAL A 378 25.10 -32.31 -2.97
N ILE A 379 24.20 -31.78 -3.81
CA ILE A 379 24.58 -31.09 -5.05
C ILE A 379 24.43 -29.59 -4.83
N LEU A 380 25.45 -28.83 -5.21
CA LEU A 380 25.38 -27.37 -5.26
C LEU A 380 24.97 -26.89 -6.65
N ILE A 381 23.81 -26.22 -6.73
CA ILE A 381 23.38 -25.53 -7.95
C ILE A 381 23.71 -24.04 -7.82
N TRP A 382 24.49 -23.52 -8.75
CA TRP A 382 24.87 -22.11 -8.80
C TRP A 382 23.86 -21.32 -9.64
N LYS A 383 23.19 -20.34 -9.04
CA LYS A 383 22.14 -19.51 -9.68
C LYS A 383 22.35 -18.03 -9.51
#